data_AF-A0A200QYH1-F1
#
_entry.id   AF-A0A200QYH1-F1
#
_cell.length_a   1.000
_cell.length_b   1.000
_cell.length_c   1.000
_cell.angle_alpha   90.00
_cell.angle_beta   90.00
_cell.angle_gamma   90.00
#
_symmetry.space_group_name_H-M   'P 1'
#
loop_
_entity.id
_entity.type
_entity.pdbx_description
1 polymer ?
#
loop_
_entity_poly.entity_id
_entity_poly.type
_entity_poly.pdbx_seq_one_letter_code
_entity_poly.pdbx_strand_id
1 'polypeptide(L)'
;MACGSSSNLHCSFELCQLCEQPSHTAILCPYMYSKCMLPGCIGIRMIMISESNLSKGKNFLKCQFPLCDGFQWLEDALKCKGSSSIKCYICGDDDHAGGDCPWDGFPCSVGYRLNDAKI
;
A
#
# COMPACT_ATOMS: atom_id res chain seq x y z
N MET A 1 19.22 -4.87 -20.85
CA MET A 1 20.67 -4.65 -21.08
C MET A 1 20.81 -3.27 -21.70
N ALA A 2 21.65 -2.34 -21.26
CA ALA A 2 22.69 -2.31 -20.25
C ALA A 2 22.88 -0.84 -19.79
N CYS A 3 23.47 -0.61 -18.62
CA CYS A 3 24.26 0.59 -18.40
C CYS A 3 25.64 0.17 -17.86
N GLY A 4 26.68 0.49 -18.62
CA GLY A 4 28.07 0.15 -18.32
C GLY A 4 28.80 1.29 -17.60
N SER A 5 29.69 0.85 -16.71
CA SER A 5 30.98 1.43 -16.31
C SER A 5 31.06 2.76 -15.56
N SER A 6 31.34 2.61 -14.26
CA SER A 6 32.29 3.34 -13.40
C SER A 6 32.34 4.87 -13.44
N SER A 7 31.73 5.49 -12.44
CA SER A 7 32.33 6.46 -11.50
C SER A 7 31.36 6.69 -10.34
N ASN A 8 31.73 6.29 -9.12
CA ASN A 8 31.02 6.52 -7.84
C ASN A 8 29.49 6.71 -7.95
N LEU A 9 28.75 5.63 -8.23
CA LEU A 9 27.29 5.65 -8.17
C LEU A 9 26.83 5.79 -6.71
N HIS A 10 26.67 7.02 -6.26
CA HIS A 10 25.55 7.29 -5.37
C HIS A 10 24.36 7.63 -6.26
N CYS A 11 23.77 6.60 -6.88
CA CYS A 11 22.38 6.70 -7.29
C CYS A 11 21.56 6.79 -6.01
N SER A 12 21.42 8.00 -5.48
CA SER A 12 20.40 8.32 -4.49
C SER A 12 19.06 8.15 -5.19
N PHE A 13 18.61 6.90 -5.33
CA PHE A 13 17.21 6.64 -5.59
C PHE A 13 16.48 7.28 -4.42
N GLU A 14 15.73 8.36 -4.70
CA GLU A 14 14.86 8.94 -3.69
C GLU A 14 13.91 7.83 -3.25
N LEU A 15 14.09 7.39 -2.00
CA LEU A 15 13.19 6.44 -1.37
C LEU A 15 11.90 7.18 -1.02
N CYS A 16 10.77 6.50 -1.19
CA CYS A 16 9.50 7.00 -0.71
C CYS A 16 9.58 7.30 0.79
N GLN A 17 9.26 8.53 1.21
CA GLN A 17 9.37 8.92 2.63
C GLN A 17 8.38 8.20 3.56
N LEU A 18 7.42 7.45 3.01
CA LEU A 18 6.41 6.72 3.80
C LEU A 18 6.71 5.23 3.93
N CYS A 19 7.12 4.57 2.84
CA CYS A 19 7.35 3.12 2.83
C CYS A 19 8.79 2.69 2.54
N GLU A 20 9.68 3.67 2.37
CA GLU A 20 11.13 3.46 2.19
C GLU A 20 11.49 2.58 0.98
N GLN A 21 10.54 2.39 0.06
CA GLN A 21 10.77 1.68 -1.19
C GLN A 21 11.22 2.66 -2.27
N PRO A 22 12.11 2.22 -3.19
CA PRO A 22 12.45 3.01 -4.37
C PRO A 22 11.28 3.07 -5.36
N SER A 23 11.49 3.76 -6.48
CA SER A 23 10.59 3.86 -7.65
C SER A 23 9.38 4.78 -7.55
N HIS A 24 9.11 5.40 -6.39
CA HIS A 24 8.00 6.34 -6.23
C HIS A 24 8.24 7.32 -5.08
N THR A 25 7.52 8.43 -5.08
CA THR A 25 7.52 9.45 -4.02
C THR A 25 6.36 9.21 -3.03
N ALA A 26 6.38 9.86 -1.86
CA ALA A 26 5.32 9.69 -0.85
C ALA A 26 3.90 9.92 -1.39
N ILE A 27 3.70 10.90 -2.28
CA ILE A 27 2.38 11.19 -2.86
C ILE A 27 1.86 10.07 -3.76
N LEU A 28 2.75 9.25 -4.33
CA LEU A 28 2.43 8.11 -5.18
C LEU A 28 2.65 6.77 -4.45
N CYS A 29 2.70 6.79 -3.11
CA CYS A 29 2.91 5.56 -2.35
C CYS A 29 1.72 4.61 -2.49
N PRO A 30 1.90 3.39 -3.03
CA PRO A 30 0.80 2.47 -3.29
C PRO A 30 0.15 1.93 -2.02
N TYR A 31 0.83 2.04 -0.86
CA TYR A 31 0.28 1.66 0.43
C TYR A 31 -0.60 2.77 1.02
N MET A 32 -0.28 4.04 0.73
CA MET A 32 -1.08 5.19 1.14
C MET A 32 -2.35 5.24 0.28
N TYR A 33 -3.52 5.41 0.90
CA TYR A 33 -4.82 5.43 0.22
C TYR A 33 -5.25 4.13 -0.46
N SER A 34 -4.54 3.02 -0.21
CA SER A 34 -4.98 1.68 -0.62
C SER A 34 -6.26 1.26 0.11
N LYS A 35 -7.01 0.30 -0.44
CA LYS A 35 -8.28 -0.15 0.16
C LYS A 35 -8.07 -0.77 1.54
N CYS A 36 -9.03 -0.58 2.45
CA CYS A 36 -9.07 -1.32 3.71
C CYS A 36 -9.22 -2.82 3.44
N MET A 37 -8.43 -3.63 4.15
CA MET A 37 -8.43 -5.08 4.01
C MET A 37 -9.49 -5.78 4.88
N LEU A 38 -10.24 -5.03 5.69
CA LEU A 38 -11.35 -5.57 6.46
C LEU A 38 -12.54 -5.85 5.51
N PRO A 39 -13.07 -7.09 5.46
CA PRO A 39 -14.19 -7.42 4.58
C PRO A 39 -15.40 -6.49 4.80
N GLY A 40 -16.00 -6.03 3.70
CA GLY A 40 -17.14 -5.11 3.73
C GLY A 40 -16.81 -3.65 4.04
N CYS A 41 -15.56 -3.32 4.38
CA CYS A 41 -15.14 -1.94 4.59
C CYS A 41 -14.86 -1.24 3.25
N ILE A 42 -15.46 -0.06 3.06
CA ILE A 42 -15.23 0.81 1.89
C ILE A 42 -14.15 1.88 2.14
N GLY A 43 -13.55 1.86 3.33
CA GLY A 43 -12.53 2.84 3.71
C GLY A 43 -11.20 2.58 3.03
N ILE A 44 -10.32 3.57 3.10
CA ILE A 44 -8.92 3.47 2.67
C ILE A 44 -8.00 3.36 3.89
N ARG A 45 -6.79 2.87 3.67
CA ARG A 45 -5.71 2.78 4.64
C ARG A 45 -4.86 4.05 4.57
N MET A 46 -4.48 4.56 5.74
CA MET A 46 -3.53 5.65 5.91
C MET A 46 -2.28 5.11 6.60
N ILE A 47 -1.11 5.59 6.20
CA ILE A 47 0.15 5.31 6.89
C ILE A 47 0.26 6.24 8.09
N MET A 48 0.51 5.67 9.27
CA MET A 48 0.70 6.38 10.52
C MET A 48 1.95 5.91 11.24
N ILE A 49 2.49 6.75 12.10
CA ILE A 49 3.66 6.47 12.93
C ILE A 49 3.18 6.10 14.33
N SER A 50 3.64 4.97 14.87
CA SER A 50 3.31 4.56 16.23
C SER A 50 4.04 5.42 17.26
N GLU A 51 3.30 5.90 18.26
CA GLU A 51 3.83 6.65 19.41
C GLU A 51 4.03 5.77 20.66
N SER A 52 3.65 4.49 20.59
CA SER A 52 3.73 3.59 21.75
C SER A 52 5.17 3.27 22.13
N ASN A 53 5.45 3.07 23.42
CA ASN A 53 6.81 2.83 23.93
C ASN A 53 7.53 1.63 23.28
N LEU A 54 6.78 0.59 22.87
CA LEU A 54 7.34 -0.63 22.30
C LEU A 54 7.54 -0.58 20.78
N SER A 55 6.83 0.32 20.08
CA SER A 55 6.90 0.40 18.61
C SER A 55 7.07 1.84 18.12
N LYS A 56 7.67 2.70 18.95
CA LYS A 56 7.85 4.12 18.67
C LYS A 56 8.58 4.31 17.33
N GLY A 57 8.00 5.11 16.45
CA GLY A 57 8.58 5.40 15.13
C GLY A 57 8.27 4.35 14.06
N LYS A 58 7.61 3.23 14.39
CA LYS A 58 7.22 2.25 13.36
C LYS A 58 5.99 2.69 12.59
N ASN A 59 6.05 2.53 11.26
CA ASN A 59 4.93 2.82 10.38
C ASN A 59 3.93 1.67 10.35
N PHE A 60 2.64 2.02 10.37
CA PHE A 60 1.54 1.07 10.24
C PHE A 60 0.42 1.66 9.38
N LEU A 61 -0.36 0.77 8.78
CA LEU A 61 -1.55 1.08 8.00
C LEU A 61 -2.78 0.95 8.89
N LYS A 62 -3.62 1.98 8.92
CA LYS A 62 -4.93 1.94 9.60
C LYS A 62 -6.02 2.45 8.68
N CYS A 63 -7.22 1.87 8.78
CA CYS A 63 -8.38 2.42 8.10
C CYS A 63 -8.66 3.87 8.55
N GLN A 64 -9.10 4.72 7.62
CA GLN A 64 -9.53 6.09 7.93
C GLN A 64 -10.78 6.15 8.82
N PHE A 65 -11.60 5.10 8.85
CA PHE A 65 -12.80 5.07 9.67
C PHE A 65 -12.46 4.70 11.12
N PRO A 66 -12.80 5.53 12.12
CA PRO A 66 -12.42 5.28 13.52
C PRO A 66 -12.98 3.99 14.11
N LEU A 67 -14.14 3.53 13.63
CA LEU A 67 -14.82 2.32 14.09
C LEU A 67 -14.36 1.05 13.34
N CYS A 68 -13.42 1.18 12.41
CA CYS A 68 -12.87 0.06 11.67
C CYS A 68 -11.55 -0.40 12.31
N ASP A 69 -11.52 -1.66 12.72
CA ASP A 69 -10.32 -2.30 13.29
C ASP A 69 -9.27 -2.71 12.24
N GLY A 70 -9.42 -2.23 11.00
CA GLY A 70 -8.48 -2.47 9.92
C GLY A 70 -7.09 -1.91 10.27
N PHE A 71 -6.16 -2.82 10.57
CA PHE A 71 -4.78 -2.52 10.99
C PHE A 71 -3.80 -3.49 10.34
N GLN A 72 -2.63 -2.99 9.92
CA GLN A 72 -1.52 -3.82 9.44
C GLN A 72 -0.20 -3.09 9.64
N TRP A 73 0.85 -3.77 10.10
CA TRP A 73 2.19 -3.16 10.11
C TRP A 73 2.71 -2.96 8.69
N LEU A 74 3.37 -1.82 8.44
CA LEU A 74 3.89 -1.53 7.11
C LEU A 74 5.00 -2.53 6.70
N GLU A 75 5.85 -2.93 7.66
CA GLU A 75 6.88 -3.95 7.44
C GLU A 75 6.28 -5.29 6.98
N ASP A 76 5.10 -5.66 7.48
CA ASP A 76 4.42 -6.89 7.07
C ASP A 76 3.74 -6.76 5.71
N ALA A 77 3.15 -5.60 5.41
CA ALA A 77 2.62 -5.29 4.08
C ALA A 77 3.72 -5.35 3.00
N LEU A 78 4.93 -4.89 3.32
CA LEU A 78 6.10 -4.97 2.45
C LEU A 78 6.57 -6.41 2.22
N LYS A 79 6.59 -7.25 3.27
CA LYS A 79 6.95 -8.68 3.15
C LYS A 79 5.96 -9.45 2.26
N CYS A 80 4.68 -9.08 2.28
CA CYS A 80 3.66 -9.70 1.43
C CYS A 80 3.89 -9.47 -0.07
N LYS A 81 4.69 -8.46 -0.48
CA LYS A 81 5.04 -8.22 -1.89
C LYS A 81 5.85 -9.37 -2.51
N GLY A 82 6.47 -10.22 -1.69
CA GLY A 82 7.20 -11.43 -2.12
C GLY A 82 6.48 -12.76 -1.84
N SER A 83 5.31 -12.74 -1.22
CA SER A 83 4.54 -13.96 -0.94
C SER A 83 3.56 -14.22 -2.08
N SER A 84 3.58 -15.44 -2.61
CA SER A 84 2.61 -16.03 -3.55
C SER A 84 1.18 -16.14 -2.98
N SER A 85 0.86 -15.34 -1.97
CA SER A 85 -0.51 -15.14 -1.51
C SER A 85 -1.26 -14.44 -2.63
N ILE A 86 -2.21 -15.18 -3.22
CA ILE A 86 -3.01 -14.83 -4.39
C ILE A 86 -3.79 -13.50 -4.24
N LYS A 87 -3.79 -12.88 -3.05
CA LYS A 87 -4.53 -11.65 -2.72
C LYS A 87 -3.72 -10.39 -3.02
N CYS A 88 -4.23 -9.55 -3.92
CA CYS A 88 -3.72 -8.23 -4.27
C CYS A 88 -3.57 -7.33 -3.04
N TYR A 89 -2.35 -6.86 -2.78
CA TYR A 89 -2.07 -5.97 -1.64
C TYR A 89 -2.61 -4.53 -1.81
N ILE A 90 -3.12 -4.18 -3.00
CA ILE A 90 -3.68 -2.86 -3.34
C ILE A 90 -5.21 -2.85 -3.17
N CYS A 91 -5.93 -3.80 -3.78
CA CYS A 91 -7.40 -3.86 -3.77
C CYS A 91 -8.00 -5.00 -2.90
N GLY A 92 -7.17 -5.92 -2.42
CA GLY A 92 -7.59 -7.04 -1.57
C GLY A 92 -8.22 -8.23 -2.29
N ASP A 93 -8.35 -8.19 -3.63
CA ASP A 93 -8.94 -9.26 -4.43
C ASP A 93 -7.94 -10.41 -4.65
N ASP A 94 -8.43 -11.62 -4.85
CA ASP A 94 -7.65 -12.84 -5.10
C ASP A 94 -7.46 -13.16 -6.59
N ASP A 95 -7.93 -12.31 -7.50
CA ASP A 95 -7.81 -12.57 -8.94
C ASP A 95 -6.44 -12.16 -9.54
N HIS A 96 -5.61 -11.42 -8.78
CA HIS A 96 -4.34 -10.90 -9.27
C HIS A 96 -3.35 -10.56 -8.14
N ALA A 97 -2.05 -10.57 -8.47
CA ALA A 97 -1.03 -10.01 -7.60
C ALA A 97 -1.06 -8.48 -7.65
N GLY A 98 -0.63 -7.79 -6.59
CA GLY A 98 -0.73 -6.33 -6.57
C GLY A 98 0.14 -5.59 -7.59
N GLY A 99 1.11 -6.25 -8.23
CA GLY A 99 1.86 -5.66 -9.36
C GLY A 99 1.08 -5.66 -10.69
N ASP A 100 0.07 -6.53 -10.82
CA ASP A 100 -0.84 -6.61 -11.97
C ASP A 100 -2.20 -5.97 -11.65
N CYS A 101 -2.25 -5.20 -10.57
CA CYS A 101 -3.48 -4.56 -10.13
C CYS A 101 -3.90 -3.50 -11.16
N PRO A 102 -5.14 -3.56 -11.70
CA PRO A 102 -5.66 -2.51 -12.58
C PRO A 102 -5.68 -1.13 -11.90
N TRP A 103 -5.61 -1.11 -10.57
CA TRP A 103 -5.55 0.08 -9.73
C TRP A 103 -4.11 0.53 -9.41
N ASP A 104 -3.08 -0.16 -9.91
CA ASP A 104 -1.70 0.29 -9.76
C ASP A 104 -1.50 1.62 -10.52
N GLY A 105 -1.10 2.66 -9.79
CA GLY A 105 -0.95 4.02 -10.33
C GLY A 105 -2.20 4.91 -10.32
N PHE A 106 -3.38 4.42 -9.94
CA PHE A 106 -4.57 5.25 -9.75
C PHE A 106 -4.82 5.52 -8.26
N PRO A 107 -4.53 6.73 -7.73
CA PRO A 107 -4.98 7.11 -6.40
C PRO A 107 -6.51 7.06 -6.38
N CYS A 108 -7.05 6.44 -5.32
CA CYS A 108 -8.47 6.23 -5.07
C CYS A 108 -9.35 7.35 -5.65
N SER A 109 -9.90 7.13 -6.84
CA SER A 109 -11.02 7.92 -7.33
C SER A 109 -12.26 7.21 -6.81
N VAL A 110 -13.01 7.89 -5.95
CA VAL A 110 -14.29 7.44 -5.38
C VAL A 110 -15.19 6.91 -6.49
N GLY A 111 -15.18 5.59 -6.68
CA GLY A 111 -15.97 4.90 -7.69
C GLY A 111 -17.09 4.14 -7.01
N TYR A 112 -18.28 4.73 -7.00
CA TYR A 112 -19.53 4.10 -6.63
C TYR A 112 -19.61 2.68 -7.22
N ARG A 113 -19.76 1.64 -6.37
CA ARG A 113 -20.43 0.42 -6.80
C ARG A 113 -21.92 0.74 -6.90
N LEU A 114 -22.31 1.35 -8.02
CA LEU A 114 -23.66 1.14 -8.54
C LEU A 114 -23.72 -0.29 -9.04
N ASN A 115 -24.82 -0.96 -8.69
CA ASN A 115 -25.25 -2.30 -9.10
C ASN A 115 -24.90 -3.43 -8.14
N ASP A 116 -25.65 -3.53 -7.03
CA ASP A 116 -26.19 -4.80 -6.52
C ASP A 116 -27.47 -4.57 -5.69
N ALA A 117 -28.38 -3.71 -6.18
CA ALA A 117 -29.77 -3.71 -5.74
C ALA A 117 -30.61 -4.42 -6.81
N LYS A 118 -30.58 -5.74 -6.79
CA LYS A 118 -31.59 -6.56 -7.47
C LYS A 118 -32.79 -6.65 -6.53
N ILE A 119 -33.87 -5.98 -6.89
CA ILE A 119 -35.22 -6.24 -6.37
C ILE A 119 -35.67 -7.60 -6.91
#